data_AF-A0A7H1PUW2-F1
#
_entry.id   AF-A0A7H1PUW2-F1
#
_cell.length_a   1.000
_cell.length_b   1.000
_cell.length_c   1.000
_cell.angle_alpha   90.00
_cell.angle_beta   90.00
_cell.angle_gamma   90.00
#
_symmetry.space_group_name_H-M   'P 1'
#
loop_
_entity.id
_entity.type
_entity.pdbx_description
1 polymer ?
#
loop_
_entity_poly.entity_id
_entity_poly.type
_entity_poly.pdbx_seq_one_letter_code
_entity_poly.pdbx_strand_id
1 'polypeptide(L)'
;MAGQSRVMEPLGSRSVTEKRARRCFCGCGGNAEMGSWFVRGHDVTAATALRAVEALRLPHQLMSLGYGPERSVVEAAVQEAGWVRCPGCAYVGPSTAHTCTVGAPAGAQSPASPEDGLEQAREPAPLGPAAASLAESGAAKGRLLPRADDSTWEAVPLYLRQQLRGPAHQLVSPAQGPLTARENRRLLGAVRAASRMRMTGAHWVLLLTTGRESFGGPRSQRAQRLYEALEQVAAEYAAPGARPGRPAGSPC
;
A
#
# COMPACT_ATOMS: atom_id res chain seq x y z
N MET A 1 -8.79 27.04 -86.07
CA MET A 1 -9.76 27.72 -85.18
C MET A 1 -10.18 26.74 -84.10
N ALA A 2 -10.38 27.24 -82.87
CA ALA A 2 -10.61 26.51 -81.59
C ALA A 2 -9.35 25.79 -81.06
N GLY A 3 -8.71 26.17 -79.95
CA GLY A 3 -9.19 26.88 -78.76
C GLY A 3 -9.33 25.89 -77.60
N GLN A 4 -8.24 25.30 -77.12
CA GLN A 4 -8.24 24.45 -75.92
C GLN A 4 -7.62 25.21 -74.75
N SER A 5 -8.50 25.80 -73.93
CA SER A 5 -8.19 26.40 -72.65
C SER A 5 -7.66 25.34 -71.69
N ARG A 6 -6.39 25.46 -71.30
CA ARG A 6 -5.85 24.77 -70.13
C ARG A 6 -6.45 25.39 -68.87
N VAL A 7 -7.40 24.71 -68.25
CA VAL A 7 -7.84 25.01 -66.89
C VAL A 7 -6.75 24.47 -65.95
N MET A 8 -6.02 25.38 -65.29
CA MET A 8 -5.14 25.04 -64.17
C MET A 8 -6.00 24.50 -63.03
N GLU A 9 -5.85 23.22 -62.71
CA GLU A 9 -6.29 22.69 -61.42
C GLU A 9 -5.47 23.36 -60.30
N PRO A 10 -6.11 23.85 -59.23
CA PRO A 10 -5.38 24.31 -58.07
C PRO A 10 -4.76 23.10 -57.38
N LEU A 11 -3.43 23.10 -57.27
CA LEU A 11 -2.68 22.20 -56.40
C LEU A 11 -3.24 22.37 -54.98
N GLY A 12 -4.07 21.40 -54.57
CA GLY A 12 -4.60 21.32 -53.23
C GLY A 12 -3.46 21.39 -52.23
N SER A 13 -3.46 22.46 -51.44
CA SER A 13 -2.61 22.69 -50.29
C SER A 13 -2.76 21.53 -49.30
N ARG A 14 -1.94 20.50 -49.44
CA ARG A 14 -1.74 19.48 -48.39
C ARG A 14 -0.81 20.04 -47.32
N SER A 15 -1.28 21.06 -46.61
CA SER A 15 -0.73 21.40 -45.30
C SER A 15 -1.33 20.44 -44.27
N VAL A 16 -0.77 19.24 -44.18
CA VAL A 16 -0.82 18.44 -42.96
C VAL A 16 0.60 17.93 -42.74
N THR A 17 1.39 18.70 -42.00
CA THR A 17 2.50 18.16 -41.22
C THR A 17 1.89 17.21 -40.20
N GLU A 18 1.60 15.98 -40.64
CA GLU A 18 1.16 14.91 -39.78
C GLU A 18 2.35 14.53 -38.91
N LYS A 19 2.49 15.22 -37.78
CA LYS A 19 3.38 14.84 -36.69
C LYS A 19 3.00 13.41 -36.33
N ARG A 20 3.72 12.42 -36.89
CA ARG A 20 3.48 10.99 -36.64
C ARG A 20 3.54 10.77 -35.13
N ALA A 21 2.37 10.69 -34.50
CA ALA A 21 2.27 10.32 -33.12
C ALA A 21 2.85 8.91 -32.98
N ARG A 22 3.70 8.71 -31.97
CA ARG A 22 4.31 7.40 -31.74
C ARG A 22 3.30 6.54 -30.98
N ARG A 23 3.20 5.26 -31.34
CA ARG A 23 2.39 4.32 -30.57
C ARG A 23 2.98 4.14 -29.18
N CYS A 24 2.10 4.04 -28.19
CA CYS A 24 2.44 3.87 -26.79
C CYS A 24 3.18 2.55 -26.56
N PHE A 25 4.32 2.62 -25.87
CA PHE A 25 5.17 1.46 -25.62
C PHE A 25 4.54 0.39 -24.72
N CYS A 26 3.49 0.71 -23.98
CA CYS A 26 2.73 -0.30 -23.22
C CYS A 26 1.93 -1.27 -24.12
N GLY A 27 1.84 -1.00 -25.43
CA GLY A 27 1.14 -1.87 -26.38
C GLY A 27 -0.36 -1.60 -26.50
N CYS A 28 -0.92 -0.61 -25.79
CA CYS A 28 -2.36 -0.31 -25.86
C CYS A 28 -2.83 0.28 -27.21
N GLY A 29 -1.91 0.57 -28.14
CA GLY A 29 -2.22 1.21 -29.41
C GLY A 29 -2.48 2.72 -29.34
N GLY A 30 -2.52 3.31 -28.14
CA GLY A 30 -2.68 4.76 -27.95
C GLY A 30 -1.52 5.58 -28.50
N ASN A 31 -1.77 6.85 -28.83
CA ASN A 31 -0.78 7.77 -29.38
C ASN A 31 -0.08 8.54 -28.25
N ALA A 32 1.22 8.32 -28.07
CA ALA A 32 2.04 9.09 -27.14
C ALA A 32 2.34 10.48 -27.71
N GLU A 33 2.41 11.46 -26.81
CA GLU A 33 2.78 12.83 -27.15
C GLU A 33 4.18 12.91 -27.75
N MET A 34 4.45 13.97 -28.52
CA MET A 34 5.76 14.14 -29.14
C MET A 34 6.86 14.23 -28.08
N GLY A 35 7.85 13.35 -28.15
CA GLY A 35 8.91 13.26 -27.15
C GLY A 35 8.60 12.33 -25.97
N SER A 36 7.39 11.77 -25.90
CA SER A 36 7.01 10.75 -24.92
C SER A 36 7.00 9.35 -25.54
N TRP A 37 7.31 8.36 -24.72
CA TRP A 37 7.22 6.93 -25.05
C TRP A 37 5.88 6.32 -24.63
N PHE A 38 5.19 6.97 -23.69
CA PHE A 38 3.96 6.49 -23.07
C PHE A 38 2.86 7.55 -23.17
N VAL A 39 1.62 7.09 -23.31
CA VAL A 39 0.44 7.90 -22.94
C VAL A 39 0.54 8.19 -21.44
N ARG A 40 0.10 9.38 -21.01
CA ARG A 40 0.19 9.81 -19.61
C ARG A 40 -0.43 8.74 -18.68
N GLY A 41 0.39 8.22 -17.76
CA GLY A 41 0.00 7.19 -16.79
C GLY A 41 0.20 5.73 -17.24
N HIS A 42 0.59 5.48 -18.49
CA HIS A 42 0.79 4.12 -19.02
C HIS A 42 2.18 3.54 -18.75
N ASP A 43 3.12 4.35 -18.27
CA ASP A 43 4.44 3.95 -17.79
C ASP A 43 4.33 2.97 -16.61
N VAL A 44 3.38 3.22 -15.70
CA VAL A 44 3.11 2.34 -14.55
C VAL A 44 2.58 0.98 -15.02
N THR A 45 1.70 0.97 -16.01
CA THR A 45 1.16 -0.25 -16.61
C THR A 45 2.26 -1.06 -17.30
N ALA A 46 3.11 -0.41 -18.09
CA ALA A 46 4.25 -1.06 -18.75
C ALA A 46 5.24 -1.65 -17.74
N ALA A 47 5.59 -0.92 -16.69
CA ALA A 47 6.49 -1.40 -15.64
C ALA A 47 5.88 -2.58 -14.85
N THR A 48 4.57 -2.58 -14.64
CA THR A 48 3.86 -3.68 -13.97
C THR A 48 3.81 -4.92 -14.86
N ALA A 49 3.52 -4.74 -16.14
CA ALA A 49 3.55 -5.83 -17.12
C ALA A 49 4.96 -6.44 -17.22
N LEU A 50 6.01 -5.61 -17.27
CA LEU A 50 7.40 -6.10 -17.28
C LEU A 50 7.72 -6.91 -16.03
N ARG A 51 7.38 -6.40 -14.84
CA ARG A 51 7.56 -7.14 -13.58
C ARG A 51 6.84 -8.48 -13.57
N ALA A 52 5.64 -8.55 -14.14
CA ALA A 52 4.89 -9.80 -14.23
C ALA A 52 5.59 -10.81 -15.15
N VAL A 53 6.10 -10.37 -16.31
CA VAL A 53 6.87 -11.21 -17.23
C VAL A 53 8.18 -11.67 -16.60
N GLU A 54 8.90 -10.79 -15.92
CA GLU A 54 10.15 -11.12 -15.22
C GLU A 54 9.91 -12.07 -14.04
N ALA A 55 8.82 -11.91 -13.30
CA ALA A 55 8.45 -12.82 -12.22
C ALA A 55 8.22 -14.26 -12.71
N LEU A 56 7.68 -14.44 -13.92
CA LEU A 56 7.54 -15.76 -14.55
C LEU A 56 8.89 -16.33 -15.01
N ARG A 57 9.84 -15.46 -15.38
CA ARG A 57 11.18 -15.87 -15.86
C ARG A 57 12.16 -16.18 -14.74
N LEU A 58 12.02 -15.54 -13.58
CA LEU A 58 12.96 -15.67 -12.48
C LEU A 58 13.11 -17.12 -11.97
N PRO A 59 12.05 -17.91 -11.74
CA PRO A 59 12.21 -19.32 -11.36
C PRO A 59 12.97 -20.14 -12.41
N HIS A 60 12.67 -19.95 -13.68
CA HIS A 60 13.36 -20.63 -14.78
C HIS A 60 14.84 -20.21 -14.85
N GLN A 61 15.15 -18.93 -14.63
CA GLN A 61 16.51 -18.42 -14.63
C GLN A 61 17.32 -18.95 -13.43
N LEU A 62 16.72 -19.00 -12.24
CA LEU A 62 17.33 -19.61 -11.06
C LEU A 62 17.64 -21.09 -11.31
N MET A 63 16.68 -21.83 -11.86
CA MET A 63 16.89 -23.24 -12.26
C MET A 63 17.99 -23.39 -13.31
N SER A 64 18.03 -22.51 -14.32
CA SER A 64 19.06 -22.54 -15.38
C SER A 64 20.47 -22.26 -14.83
N LEU A 65 20.57 -21.46 -13.77
CA LEU A 65 21.81 -21.21 -13.04
C LEU A 65 22.14 -22.32 -12.01
N GLY A 66 21.31 -23.37 -11.96
CA GLY A 66 21.47 -24.53 -11.09
C GLY A 66 21.00 -24.30 -9.65
N TYR A 67 20.25 -23.24 -9.37
CA TYR A 67 19.63 -23.04 -8.05
C TYR A 67 18.30 -23.78 -7.95
N GLY A 68 18.02 -24.36 -6.79
CA GLY A 68 16.85 -25.19 -6.53
C GLY A 68 16.80 -25.68 -5.07
N PRO A 69 15.95 -26.66 -4.75
CA PRO A 69 15.83 -27.20 -3.38
C PRO A 69 17.17 -27.66 -2.80
N GLU A 70 18.02 -28.27 -3.63
CA GLU A 70 19.34 -28.79 -3.23
C GLU A 70 20.45 -27.73 -3.27
N ARG A 71 20.22 -26.59 -3.94
CA ARG A 71 21.21 -25.50 -4.08
C ARG A 71 20.54 -24.15 -3.88
N SER A 72 20.58 -23.67 -2.64
CA SER A 72 19.91 -22.44 -2.22
C SER A 72 20.59 -21.19 -2.77
N VAL A 73 19.83 -20.35 -3.48
CA VAL A 73 20.29 -19.02 -3.92
C VAL A 73 20.57 -18.08 -2.74
N VAL A 74 19.84 -18.25 -1.63
CA VAL A 74 20.05 -17.46 -0.40
C VAL A 74 21.33 -17.88 0.30
N GLU A 75 21.67 -19.17 0.30
CA GLU A 75 22.94 -19.66 0.83
C GLU A 75 24.12 -19.13 0.00
N ALA A 76 24.03 -19.23 -1.32
CA ALA A 76 25.04 -18.67 -2.22
C ALA A 76 25.21 -17.16 -2.03
N ALA A 77 24.13 -16.40 -1.85
CA ALA A 77 24.22 -14.97 -1.58
C ALA A 77 24.93 -14.65 -0.24
N VAL A 78 24.73 -15.47 0.78
CA VAL A 78 25.42 -15.33 2.07
C VAL A 78 26.91 -15.65 1.94
N GLN A 79 27.24 -16.71 1.22
CA GLN A 79 28.63 -17.17 1.08
C GLN A 79 29.44 -16.29 0.11
N GLU A 80 28.84 -15.85 -0.98
CA GLU A 80 29.56 -15.26 -2.12
C GLU A 80 29.29 -13.74 -2.28
N ALA A 81 28.11 -13.26 -1.90
CA ALA A 81 27.69 -11.87 -2.14
C ALA A 81 27.67 -11.01 -0.87
N GLY A 82 28.24 -11.50 0.23
CA GLY A 82 28.35 -10.76 1.49
C GLY A 82 27.01 -10.50 2.18
N TRP A 83 25.97 -11.29 1.89
CA TRP A 83 24.74 -11.24 2.66
C TRP A 83 25.00 -11.83 4.06
N VAL A 84 24.31 -11.29 5.06
CA VAL A 84 24.41 -11.74 6.44
C VAL A 84 23.09 -12.33 6.90
N ARG A 85 23.18 -13.34 7.78
CA ARG A 85 22.04 -13.84 8.56
C ARG A 85 22.04 -13.12 9.90
N CYS A 86 20.93 -12.48 10.29
CA CYS A 86 20.85 -11.98 11.66
C CYS A 86 20.72 -13.19 12.62
N PRO A 87 21.56 -13.32 13.67
CA PRO A 87 21.39 -14.37 14.65
C PRO A 87 20.13 -14.19 15.53
N GLY A 88 19.64 -12.95 15.65
CA GLY A 88 18.47 -12.59 16.48
C GLY A 88 17.12 -12.56 15.75
N CYS A 89 17.08 -12.77 14.42
CA CYS A 89 15.80 -12.88 13.69
C CYS A 89 15.96 -13.60 12.34
N ALA A 90 14.85 -13.91 11.66
CA ALA A 90 14.84 -14.59 10.36
C ALA A 90 15.31 -13.72 9.17
N TYR A 91 16.03 -12.62 9.40
CA TYR A 91 16.53 -11.76 8.33
C TYR A 91 17.75 -12.39 7.65
N VAL A 92 17.71 -12.44 6.31
CA VAL A 92 18.85 -12.76 5.46
C VAL A 92 18.89 -11.73 4.33
N GLY A 93 20.02 -11.02 4.20
CA GLY A 93 20.12 -9.92 3.25
C GLY A 93 21.44 -9.16 3.35
N PRO A 94 21.60 -8.06 2.60
CA PRO A 94 22.76 -7.18 2.71
C PRO A 94 22.92 -6.65 4.15
N SER A 95 24.16 -6.55 4.64
CA SER A 95 24.47 -6.12 6.01
C SER A 95 24.02 -4.69 6.33
N THR A 96 24.04 -3.80 5.34
CA THR A 96 23.66 -2.38 5.50
C THR A 96 22.15 -2.17 5.65
N ALA A 97 21.33 -3.16 5.33
CA ALA A 97 19.88 -3.03 5.30
C ALA A 97 19.19 -3.48 6.60
N HIS A 98 19.93 -3.90 7.63
CA HIS A 98 19.34 -4.49 8.82
C HIS A 98 19.99 -4.08 10.15
N THR A 99 19.19 -3.47 11.02
CA THR A 99 19.52 -3.24 12.43
C THR A 99 18.67 -4.17 13.29
N CYS A 100 19.27 -5.24 13.80
CA CYS A 100 18.63 -6.24 14.65
C CYS A 100 18.67 -5.76 16.11
N THR A 101 17.53 -5.52 16.75
CA THR A 101 17.47 -5.05 18.15
C THR A 101 17.34 -6.20 19.17
N VAL A 102 17.43 -7.45 18.72
CA VAL A 102 17.37 -8.64 19.58
C VAL A 102 18.80 -9.04 19.92
N GLY A 103 19.29 -8.65 21.10
CA GLY A 103 20.60 -9.06 21.62
C GLY A 103 21.50 -7.97 22.23
N ALA A 104 20.98 -6.84 22.70
CA ALA A 104 21.78 -5.98 23.57
C ALA A 104 21.99 -6.70 24.92
N PRO A 105 23.24 -6.88 25.41
CA PRO A 105 23.47 -7.52 26.69
C PRO A 105 22.85 -6.67 27.81
N ALA A 106 21.99 -7.29 28.61
CA ALA A 106 21.36 -6.70 29.78
C ALA A 106 22.44 -6.40 30.84
N GLY A 107 23.01 -5.20 30.79
CA GLY A 107 23.88 -4.65 31.82
C GLY A 107 23.08 -3.73 32.75
N ALA A 108 22.86 -4.23 33.98
CA ALA A 108 22.59 -3.49 35.22
C ALA A 108 21.31 -2.63 35.30
N GLN A 109 20.28 -3.17 35.97
CA GLN A 109 19.87 -2.71 37.32
C GLN A 109 18.69 -3.55 37.86
N SER A 110 18.87 -4.04 39.08
CA SER A 110 17.87 -4.56 40.03
C SER A 110 17.86 -3.58 41.24
N PRO A 111 16.91 -3.61 42.21
CA PRO A 111 15.73 -4.44 42.39
C PRO A 111 14.42 -3.72 42.84
N ALA A 112 13.32 -4.48 42.78
CA ALA A 112 12.15 -4.58 43.70
C ALA A 112 11.32 -3.35 44.17
N SER A 113 10.00 -3.42 43.95
CA SER A 113 8.93 -3.58 44.98
C SER A 113 7.53 -3.28 44.36
N PRO A 114 6.41 -3.56 45.05
CA PRO A 114 5.75 -4.86 45.19
C PRO A 114 4.37 -4.90 44.50
N GLU A 115 3.85 -6.11 44.37
CA GLU A 115 2.50 -6.40 43.90
C GLU A 115 1.48 -6.10 44.99
N ASP A 116 0.41 -5.37 44.68
CA ASP A 116 -0.93 -5.59 45.25
C ASP A 116 -1.96 -4.70 44.54
N GLY A 117 -3.06 -5.31 44.09
CA GLY A 117 -4.13 -4.59 43.40
C GLY A 117 -4.94 -5.46 42.45
N LEU A 118 -5.48 -6.56 42.96
CA LEU A 118 -6.60 -7.30 42.36
C LEU A 118 -7.78 -6.36 42.10
N GLU A 119 -7.92 -5.86 40.87
CA GLU A 119 -9.14 -5.20 40.42
C GLU A 119 -9.78 -5.99 39.26
N GLN A 120 -10.65 -6.91 39.69
CA GLN A 120 -11.91 -7.33 39.06
C GLN A 120 -11.91 -7.51 37.53
N ALA A 121 -11.73 -8.78 37.15
CA ALA A 121 -12.27 -9.33 35.92
C ALA A 121 -13.80 -9.14 35.91
N ARG A 122 -14.25 -8.03 35.32
CA ARG A 122 -15.63 -7.88 34.89
C ARG A 122 -15.77 -8.68 33.60
N GLU A 123 -16.17 -9.93 33.77
CA GLU A 123 -16.61 -10.82 32.69
C GLU A 123 -17.69 -10.08 31.88
N PRO A 124 -17.44 -9.72 30.60
CA PRO A 124 -18.47 -9.09 29.80
C PRO A 124 -19.51 -10.14 29.44
N ALA A 125 -20.75 -9.86 29.85
CA ALA A 125 -21.96 -10.58 29.46
C ALA A 125 -21.96 -10.91 27.96
N PRO A 126 -22.56 -12.04 27.54
CA PRO A 126 -22.55 -12.49 26.16
C PRO A 126 -23.13 -11.40 25.26
N LEU A 127 -22.25 -10.78 24.47
CA LEU A 127 -22.60 -9.79 23.48
C LEU A 127 -23.51 -10.48 22.47
N GLY A 128 -24.77 -10.04 22.40
CA GLY A 128 -25.59 -10.24 21.21
C GLY A 128 -24.85 -9.77 19.95
N PRO A 129 -25.36 -10.08 18.74
CA PRO A 129 -24.68 -9.79 17.48
C PRO A 129 -24.45 -8.30 17.33
N ALA A 130 -23.28 -7.83 17.78
CA ALA A 130 -23.04 -6.42 17.91
C ALA A 130 -22.56 -5.88 16.56
N ALA A 131 -23.32 -4.89 16.11
CA ALA A 131 -23.26 -4.34 14.77
C ALA A 131 -21.99 -3.49 14.56
N ALA A 132 -21.77 -3.12 13.29
CA ALA A 132 -20.80 -2.10 12.89
C ALA A 132 -20.87 -0.86 13.79
N SER A 133 -19.73 -0.26 14.11
CA SER A 133 -19.65 0.94 14.94
C SER A 133 -19.44 2.19 14.08
N LEU A 134 -20.10 3.29 14.47
CA LEU A 134 -19.89 4.59 13.86
C LEU A 134 -18.57 5.19 14.37
N ALA A 135 -17.68 5.56 13.48
CA ALA A 135 -16.43 6.20 13.87
C ALA A 135 -16.68 7.68 14.24
N GLU A 136 -16.34 8.06 15.47
CA GLU A 136 -16.54 9.42 16.00
C GLU A 136 -15.42 10.39 15.58
N SER A 137 -14.28 9.85 15.17
CA SER A 137 -13.04 10.59 14.88
C SER A 137 -12.22 9.91 13.76
N GLY A 138 -11.13 10.57 13.36
CA GLY A 138 -10.21 10.07 12.35
C GLY A 138 -10.73 10.16 10.90
N ALA A 139 -10.03 9.48 10.00
CA ALA A 139 -10.32 9.47 8.57
C ALA A 139 -11.69 8.85 8.23
N ALA A 140 -12.21 8.00 9.11
CA ALA A 140 -13.53 7.38 8.96
C ALA A 140 -14.65 8.13 9.69
N LYS A 141 -14.42 9.34 10.22
CA LYS A 141 -15.43 10.09 10.98
C LYS A 141 -16.79 10.12 10.26
N GLY A 142 -17.83 9.71 10.97
CA GLY A 142 -19.21 9.64 10.47
C GLY A 142 -19.52 8.42 9.59
N ARG A 143 -18.62 7.42 9.51
CA ARG A 143 -18.82 6.20 8.74
C ARG A 143 -18.95 4.99 9.65
N LEU A 144 -19.74 4.02 9.22
CA LEU A 144 -19.86 2.72 9.86
C LEU A 144 -18.67 1.85 9.43
N LEU A 145 -17.89 1.39 10.41
CA LEU A 145 -16.76 0.49 10.16
C LEU A 145 -17.14 -0.95 10.54
N PRO A 146 -16.69 -1.94 9.75
CA PRO A 146 -16.72 -3.34 10.18
C PRO A 146 -15.94 -3.52 11.48
N ARG A 147 -16.28 -4.57 12.24
CA ARG A 147 -15.57 -4.88 13.48
C ARG A 147 -14.12 -5.28 13.21
N ALA A 148 -13.25 -5.17 14.22
CA ALA A 148 -11.83 -5.46 14.06
C ALA A 148 -11.53 -6.93 13.68
N ASP A 149 -12.43 -7.85 14.00
CA ASP A 149 -12.42 -9.29 13.70
C ASP A 149 -13.20 -9.65 12.43
N ASP A 150 -13.80 -8.67 11.75
CA ASP A 150 -14.61 -8.89 10.56
C ASP A 150 -13.74 -9.28 9.35
N SER A 151 -14.05 -10.41 8.71
CA SER A 151 -13.32 -10.90 7.53
C SER A 151 -13.45 -10.00 6.32
N THR A 152 -14.42 -9.08 6.29
CA THR A 152 -14.56 -8.09 5.21
C THR A 152 -13.28 -7.28 5.05
N TRP A 153 -12.51 -7.01 6.11
CA TRP A 153 -11.22 -6.32 6.00
C TRP A 153 -10.23 -6.98 5.03
N GLU A 154 -10.35 -8.29 4.80
CA GLU A 154 -9.58 -9.04 3.80
C GLU A 154 -9.98 -8.66 2.36
N ALA A 155 -11.20 -8.20 2.15
CA ALA A 155 -11.74 -7.72 0.89
C ALA A 155 -11.39 -6.25 0.56
N VAL A 156 -10.69 -5.52 1.45
CA VAL A 156 -10.16 -4.18 1.12
C VAL A 156 -9.32 -4.28 -0.17
N PRO A 157 -9.70 -3.57 -1.25
CA PRO A 157 -9.01 -3.66 -2.52
C PRO A 157 -7.50 -3.48 -2.43
N LEU A 158 -6.76 -4.30 -3.17
CA LEU A 158 -5.29 -4.30 -3.12
C LEU A 158 -4.68 -2.94 -3.46
N TYR A 159 -5.26 -2.18 -4.40
CA TYR A 159 -4.75 -0.86 -4.79
C TYR A 159 -4.83 0.14 -3.63
N LEU A 160 -5.88 0.11 -2.80
CA LEU A 160 -6.00 0.95 -1.61
C LEU A 160 -4.91 0.61 -0.58
N ARG A 161 -4.63 -0.68 -0.39
CA ARG A 161 -3.53 -1.12 0.49
C ARG A 161 -2.17 -0.65 -0.02
N GLN A 162 -1.96 -0.70 -1.34
CA GLN A 162 -0.72 -0.24 -1.98
C GLN A 162 -0.55 1.27 -1.88
N GLN A 163 -1.62 2.05 -2.00
CA GLN A 163 -1.59 3.51 -1.83
C GLN A 163 -1.09 3.92 -0.43
N LEU A 164 -1.44 3.18 0.62
CA LEU A 164 -0.97 3.44 1.98
C LEU A 164 0.51 3.10 2.21
N ARG A 165 1.07 2.16 1.45
CA ARG A 165 2.42 1.61 1.70
C ARG A 165 3.49 2.70 1.72
N GLY A 166 3.50 3.57 0.71
CA GLY A 166 4.49 4.64 0.55
C GLY A 166 4.43 5.67 1.68
N PRO A 167 3.27 6.33 1.91
CA PRO A 167 3.08 7.27 3.01
C PRO A 167 3.38 6.65 4.39
N ALA A 168 2.92 5.42 4.64
CA ALA A 168 3.19 4.73 5.89
C ALA A 168 4.69 4.49 6.11
N HIS A 169 5.42 4.05 5.07
CA HIS A 169 6.87 3.87 5.15
C HIS A 169 7.60 5.19 5.45
N GLN A 170 7.25 6.28 4.77
CA GLN A 170 7.86 7.60 5.00
C GLN A 170 7.69 8.08 6.44
N LEU A 171 6.60 7.70 7.09
CA LEU A 171 6.28 8.11 8.44
C LEU A 171 7.04 7.32 9.52
N VAL A 172 7.41 6.05 9.24
CA VAL A 172 8.09 5.17 10.21
C VAL A 172 9.60 5.03 10.00
N SER A 173 10.14 5.59 8.92
CA SER A 173 11.55 5.47 8.52
C SER A 173 12.19 6.84 8.20
N PRO A 174 12.83 7.51 9.18
CA PRO A 174 12.80 7.23 10.61
C PRO A 174 11.49 7.69 11.26
N ALA A 175 11.07 6.98 12.31
CA ALA A 175 9.94 7.40 13.14
C ALA A 175 10.30 8.70 13.89
N GLN A 176 9.38 9.67 13.87
CA GLN A 176 9.60 10.99 14.47
C GLN A 176 8.30 11.55 15.09
N GLY A 177 8.45 12.49 16.02
CA GLY A 177 7.33 13.26 16.57
C GLY A 177 6.42 12.44 17.50
N PRO A 178 5.11 12.74 17.56
CA PRO A 178 4.16 12.08 18.46
C PRO A 178 4.15 10.55 18.34
N LEU A 179 4.44 10.00 17.16
CA LEU A 179 4.47 8.57 16.91
C LEU A 179 5.52 7.80 17.72
N THR A 180 6.57 8.46 18.23
CA THR A 180 7.57 7.80 19.08
C THR A 180 7.16 7.75 20.55
N ALA A 181 6.08 8.43 20.93
CA ALA A 181 5.57 8.43 22.30
C ALA A 181 5.08 7.03 22.71
N ARG A 182 5.17 6.70 24.00
CA ARG A 182 4.92 5.35 24.53
C ARG A 182 3.46 4.95 24.35
N GLU A 183 2.55 5.88 24.52
CA GLU A 183 1.12 5.77 24.30
C GLU A 183 0.77 5.44 22.85
N ASN A 184 1.61 5.89 21.89
CA ASN A 184 1.41 5.67 20.46
C ASN A 184 2.08 4.40 19.93
N ARG A 185 2.58 3.50 20.80
CA ARG A 185 3.20 2.23 20.37
C ARG A 185 2.28 1.36 19.52
N ARG A 186 0.98 1.27 19.86
CA ARG A 186 0.00 0.50 19.08
C ARG A 186 -0.22 1.13 17.69
N LEU A 187 -0.35 2.45 17.65
CA LEU A 187 -0.47 3.21 16.40
C LEU A 187 0.76 3.03 15.51
N LEU A 188 1.96 3.19 16.06
CA LEU A 188 3.21 2.95 15.35
C LEU A 188 3.29 1.51 14.81
N GLY A 189 2.82 0.53 15.58
CA GLY A 189 2.67 -0.86 15.14
C GLY A 189 1.76 -0.99 13.91
N ALA A 190 0.60 -0.33 13.93
CA ALA A 190 -0.34 -0.32 12.81
C ALA A 190 0.23 0.37 11.56
N VAL A 191 0.92 1.51 11.70
CA VAL A 191 1.58 2.18 10.57
C VAL A 191 2.68 1.30 9.97
N ARG A 192 3.46 0.59 10.80
CA ARG A 192 4.44 -0.40 10.32
C ARG A 192 3.79 -1.61 9.65
N ALA A 193 2.61 -2.03 10.12
CA ALA A 193 1.85 -3.08 9.46
C ALA A 193 1.37 -2.64 8.07
N ALA A 194 0.89 -1.40 7.94
CA ALA A 194 0.52 -0.79 6.66
C ALA A 194 1.71 -0.68 5.69
N SER A 195 2.88 -0.23 6.16
CA SER A 195 4.08 -0.12 5.31
C SER A 195 4.60 -1.46 4.78
N ARG A 196 4.27 -2.56 5.46
CA ARG A 196 4.61 -3.93 5.07
C ARG A 196 3.46 -4.69 4.40
N MET A 197 2.31 -4.04 4.20
CA MET A 197 1.08 -4.65 3.66
C MET A 197 0.60 -5.88 4.47
N ARG A 198 0.83 -5.90 5.79
CA ARG A 198 0.40 -6.98 6.70
C ARG A 198 -0.67 -6.48 7.69
N MET A 199 -1.72 -5.86 7.16
CA MET A 199 -2.78 -5.27 7.97
C MET A 199 -3.83 -6.30 8.37
N THR A 200 -4.33 -6.17 9.59
CA THR A 200 -5.49 -6.92 10.12
C THR A 200 -6.63 -5.94 10.34
N GLY A 201 -7.85 -6.42 10.59
CA GLY A 201 -8.99 -5.53 10.88
C GLY A 201 -8.73 -4.58 12.06
N ALA A 202 -8.08 -5.06 13.12
CA ALA A 202 -7.66 -4.22 14.25
C ALA A 202 -6.72 -3.07 13.82
N HIS A 203 -5.79 -3.32 12.90
CA HIS A 203 -4.92 -2.28 12.35
C HIS A 203 -5.71 -1.27 11.52
N TRP A 204 -6.67 -1.73 10.72
CA TRP A 204 -7.54 -0.87 9.91
C TRP A 204 -8.38 0.06 10.78
N VAL A 205 -9.12 -0.51 11.75
CA VAL A 205 -9.95 0.26 12.68
C VAL A 205 -9.09 1.30 13.38
N LEU A 206 -7.96 0.90 13.97
CA LEU A 206 -7.08 1.83 14.67
C LEU A 206 -6.62 2.99 13.77
N LEU A 207 -6.14 2.72 12.55
CA LEU A 207 -5.68 3.79 11.65
C LEU A 207 -6.82 4.70 11.21
N LEU A 208 -7.99 4.15 10.92
CA LEU A 208 -9.14 4.89 10.41
C LEU A 208 -9.83 5.76 11.46
N THR A 209 -9.76 5.38 12.74
CA THR A 209 -10.35 6.15 13.85
C THR A 209 -9.35 7.05 14.57
N THR A 210 -8.06 6.97 14.26
CA THR A 210 -7.04 7.82 14.89
C THR A 210 -7.04 9.22 14.26
N GLY A 211 -7.00 10.25 15.11
CA GLY A 211 -6.90 11.65 14.69
C GLY A 211 -5.58 11.97 13.98
N ARG A 212 -5.61 12.96 13.08
CA ARG A 212 -4.45 13.36 12.27
C ARG A 212 -3.24 13.74 13.13
N GLU A 213 -3.49 14.41 14.24
CA GLU A 213 -2.51 14.91 15.21
C GLU A 213 -1.67 13.81 15.84
N SER A 214 -2.20 12.59 15.96
CA SER A 214 -1.47 11.44 16.50
C SER A 214 -0.40 10.91 15.53
N PHE A 215 -0.56 11.16 14.22
CA PHE A 215 0.43 10.81 13.20
C PHE A 215 1.54 11.85 13.07
N GLY A 216 1.29 13.10 13.49
CA GLY A 216 2.26 14.17 13.43
C GLY A 216 1.65 15.55 13.68
N GLY A 217 2.51 16.52 13.97
CA GLY A 217 2.08 17.91 14.18
C GLY A 217 1.42 18.53 12.93
N PRO A 218 0.73 19.68 13.08
CA PRO A 218 -0.12 20.26 12.05
C PRO A 218 0.59 20.53 10.72
N ARG A 219 1.91 20.79 10.76
CA ARG A 219 2.77 21.09 9.60
C ARG A 219 3.44 19.85 8.97
N SER A 220 3.18 18.63 9.47
CA SER A 220 3.82 17.41 8.97
C SER A 220 3.23 16.97 7.63
N GLN A 221 3.95 17.19 6.53
CA GLN A 221 3.55 16.70 5.19
C GLN A 221 3.46 15.17 5.12
N ARG A 222 4.31 14.46 5.86
CA ARG A 222 4.29 12.98 5.90
C ARG A 222 3.00 12.45 6.56
N ALA A 223 2.60 13.07 7.67
CA ALA A 223 1.35 12.74 8.33
C ALA A 223 0.15 13.09 7.45
N GLN A 224 0.18 14.25 6.78
CA GLN A 224 -0.86 14.67 5.83
C GLN A 224 -1.09 13.63 4.74
N ARG A 225 -0.03 13.19 4.04
CA ARG A 225 -0.15 12.20 2.95
C ARG A 225 -0.71 10.85 3.42
N LEU A 226 -0.34 10.40 4.62
CA LEU A 226 -0.89 9.17 5.19
C LEU A 226 -2.39 9.35 5.49
N TYR A 227 -2.76 10.48 6.08
CA TYR A 227 -4.14 10.76 6.46
C TYR A 227 -5.06 10.89 5.23
N GLU A 228 -4.61 11.57 4.17
CA GLU A 228 -5.34 11.64 2.89
C GLU A 228 -5.57 10.25 2.27
N ALA A 229 -4.56 9.38 2.32
CA ALA A 229 -4.72 8.01 1.84
C ALA A 229 -5.70 7.19 2.70
N LEU A 230 -5.75 7.43 4.02
CA LEU A 230 -6.74 6.81 4.90
C LEU A 230 -8.16 7.33 4.64
N GLU A 231 -8.32 8.63 4.35
CA GLU A 231 -9.61 9.22 3.96
C GLU A 231 -10.11 8.61 2.65
N GLN A 232 -9.23 8.39 1.66
CA GLN A 232 -9.59 7.71 0.42
C GLN A 232 -10.04 6.26 0.67
N VAL A 233 -9.32 5.53 1.52
CA VAL A 233 -9.73 4.17 1.91
C VAL A 233 -11.09 4.20 2.58
N ALA A 234 -11.33 5.12 3.52
CA ALA A 234 -12.63 5.27 4.18
C ALA A 234 -13.74 5.66 3.19
N ALA A 235 -13.44 6.50 2.21
CA ALA A 235 -14.37 6.94 1.19
C ALA A 235 -14.83 5.78 0.30
N GLU A 236 -13.91 4.93 -0.13
CA GLU A 236 -14.20 3.84 -1.06
C GLU A 236 -14.69 2.57 -0.35
N TYR A 237 -14.08 2.20 0.77
CA TYR A 237 -14.30 0.91 1.42
C TYR A 237 -15.39 0.92 2.49
N ALA A 238 -15.64 2.05 3.16
CA ALA A 238 -16.75 2.15 4.12
C ALA A 238 -18.08 2.62 3.47
N ALA A 239 -18.10 2.78 2.14
CA ALA A 239 -19.30 3.10 1.37
C ALA A 239 -20.28 1.93 1.06
N PRO A 240 -19.94 0.62 1.10
CA PRO A 240 -20.83 -0.40 0.53
C PRO A 240 -21.98 -0.86 1.45
N GLY A 241 -22.16 -0.24 2.63
CA GLY A 241 -23.24 -0.60 3.57
C GLY A 241 -24.62 -0.08 3.20
N ALA A 242 -24.73 0.95 2.35
CA ALA A 242 -26.02 1.45 1.87
C ALA A 242 -26.35 0.81 0.51
N ARG A 243 -26.52 -0.52 0.47
CA ARG A 243 -27.40 -1.06 -0.57
C ARG A 243 -28.82 -0.70 -0.13
N PRO A 244 -29.52 0.24 -0.82
CA PRO A 244 -30.93 0.45 -0.54
C PRO A 244 -31.60 -0.90 -0.67
N GLY A 245 -32.26 -1.34 0.41
CA GLY A 245 -32.99 -2.59 0.43
C GLY A 245 -33.83 -2.66 -0.83
N ARG A 246 -33.56 -3.67 -1.68
CA ARG A 246 -34.37 -3.98 -2.84
C ARG A 246 -35.80 -4.11 -2.29
N PRO A 247 -36.75 -3.24 -2.66
CA PRO A 247 -38.10 -3.32 -2.11
C PRO A 247 -38.62 -4.71 -2.42
N ALA A 248 -38.94 -5.48 -1.38
CA ALA A 248 -39.57 -6.77 -1.52
C ALA A 248 -40.84 -6.55 -2.34
N GLY A 249 -40.88 -7.12 -3.54
CA GLY A 249 -42.03 -7.01 -4.41
C GLY A 249 -43.27 -7.44 -3.64
N SER A 250 -44.29 -6.57 -3.61
CA SER A 250 -45.62 -6.92 -3.17
C SER A 250 -46.11 -8.12 -3.99
N PRO A 251 -46.46 -9.25 -3.37
CA PRO A 251 -47.21 -10.27 -4.06
C PRO A 251 -48.60 -9.71 -4.40
N CYS A 252 -49.04 -9.96 -5.64
CA CYS A 252 -50.35 -9.60 -6.18
C CYS A 252 -51.49 -10.34 -5.47
#